data_AF-A0A6J4E1X9-F1
#
_entry.id   AF-A0A6J4E1X9-F1
#
_cell.length_a   1.000
_cell.length_b   1.000
_cell.length_c   1.000
_cell.angle_alpha   90.00
_cell.angle_beta   90.00
_cell.angle_gamma   90.00
#
_symmetry.space_group_name_H-M   'P 1'
#
loop_
_entity.id
_entity.type
_entity.pdbx_description
1 polymer ?
#
loop_
_entity_poly.entity_id
_entity_poly.type
_entity_poly.pdbx_seq_one_letter_code
_entity_poly.pdbx_strand_id
1 'polypeptide(L)'
;MKITLVKKVLADGQDCAKCKDVQRLLERGGHLQRIDRVMVADERNPASAGWMVAQHYGVDTAPFFVVRHDDGSEQVYTVFHEFLHQVLEAQ
;
A
#
# COMPACT_ATOMS: atom_id res chain seq x y z
N MET A 1 -9.04 -2.86 -12.91
CA MET A 1 -8.55 -2.98 -11.52
C MET A 1 -7.45 -1.96 -11.29
N LYS A 2 -7.49 -1.21 -10.19
CA LYS A 2 -6.48 -0.21 -9.82
C LYS A 2 -5.88 -0.55 -8.47
N ILE A 3 -4.56 -0.62 -8.39
CA ILE A 3 -3.83 -0.94 -7.17
C ILE A 3 -3.13 0.30 -6.65
N THR A 4 -3.46 0.69 -5.42
CA THR A 4 -2.78 1.76 -4.69
C THR A 4 -1.97 1.20 -3.55
N LEU A 5 -0.65 1.42 -3.56
CA LEU A 5 0.24 1.12 -2.44
C LEU A 5 0.32 2.34 -1.53
N VAL A 6 0.03 2.17 -0.24
CA VAL A 6 0.23 3.21 0.77
C VAL A 6 1.44 2.84 1.61
N LYS A 7 2.44 3.74 1.61
CA LYS A 7 3.65 3.63 2.42
C LYS A 7 3.67 4.69 3.50
N LYS A 8 4.37 4.42 4.61
CA LYS A 8 4.41 5.32 5.77
C LYS A 8 5.82 5.86 5.99
N VAL A 9 5.89 7.19 6.17
CA VAL A 9 7.08 7.89 6.63
C VAL A 9 6.91 8.13 8.12
N LEU A 10 7.85 7.63 8.88
CA LEU A 10 7.85 7.71 10.34
C LEU A 10 8.06 9.15 10.80
N ALA A 11 7.76 9.42 12.07
CA ALA A 11 8.01 10.72 12.69
C ALA A 11 9.50 11.18 12.58
N ASP A 12 10.43 10.24 12.45
CA ASP A 12 11.86 10.50 12.23
C ASP A 12 12.19 10.92 10.78
N GLY A 13 11.19 10.92 9.88
CA GLY A 13 11.35 11.23 8.46
C GLY A 13 11.85 10.06 7.60
N GLN A 14 12.11 8.91 8.21
CA GLN A 14 12.49 7.69 7.50
C GLN A 14 11.27 6.95 6.99
N ASP A 15 11.36 6.43 5.77
CA ASP A 15 10.40 5.46 5.25
C ASP A 15 10.44 4.18 6.10
N CYS A 16 9.27 3.67 6.47
CA CYS A 16 9.13 2.51 7.34
C CYS A 16 9.91 1.31 6.78
N ALA A 17 10.65 0.60 7.64
CA ALA A 17 11.46 -0.54 7.23
C ALA A 17 10.66 -1.59 6.43
N LYS A 18 9.40 -1.84 6.80
CA LYS A 18 8.50 -2.75 6.09
C LYS A 18 8.13 -2.25 4.69
N CYS A 19 7.98 -0.95 4.50
CA CYS A 19 7.66 -0.36 3.20
C CYS A 19 8.81 -0.59 2.21
N LYS A 20 10.05 -0.38 2.66
CA LYS A 20 11.26 -0.69 1.87
C LYS A 20 11.35 -2.17 1.50
N ASP A 21 11.03 -3.07 2.43
CA ASP A 21 11.10 -4.51 2.18
C ASP A 21 10.06 -4.96 1.15
N VAL A 22 8.81 -4.53 1.32
CA VAL A 22 7.71 -4.80 0.38
C VAL A 22 8.01 -4.23 -1.00
N GLN A 23 8.57 -3.02 -1.09
CA GLN A 23 8.97 -2.44 -2.37
C GLN A 23 10.02 -3.31 -3.08
N ARG A 24 11.04 -3.80 -2.36
CA ARG A 24 12.03 -4.73 -2.93
C ARG A 24 11.41 -6.07 -3.35
N LEU A 25 10.43 -6.57 -2.61
CA LEU A 25 9.72 -7.81 -2.98
C LEU A 25 8.92 -7.62 -4.26
N LEU A 26 8.20 -6.50 -4.39
CA LEU A 26 7.48 -6.13 -5.62
C LEU A 26 8.42 -5.96 -6.82
N GLU A 27 9.58 -5.34 -6.62
CA GLU A 27 10.61 -5.19 -7.65
C GLU A 27 11.19 -6.54 -8.08
N ARG A 28 11.57 -7.39 -7.12
CA ARG A 28 12.11 -8.74 -7.40
C ARG A 28 11.10 -9.65 -8.08
N GLY A 29 9.82 -9.53 -7.74
CA GLY A 29 8.73 -10.26 -8.39
C GLY A 29 8.29 -9.67 -9.73
N GLY A 30 8.83 -8.52 -10.16
CA GLY A 30 8.39 -7.84 -11.38
C GLY A 30 6.97 -7.25 -11.30
N HIS A 31 6.38 -7.19 -10.11
CA HIS A 31 5.01 -6.72 -9.90
C HIS A 31 4.90 -5.21 -9.67
N LEU A 32 6.03 -4.50 -9.56
CA LEU A 32 6.03 -3.04 -9.38
C LEU A 32 5.22 -2.32 -10.48
N GLN A 33 5.26 -2.84 -11.71
CA GLN A 33 4.53 -2.31 -12.87
C GLN A 33 3.00 -2.42 -12.72
N ARG A 34 2.51 -3.29 -11.84
CA ARG A 34 1.07 -3.47 -11.57
C ARG A 34 0.52 -2.49 -10.54
N ILE A 35 1.39 -1.73 -9.87
CA ILE A 35 0.97 -0.72 -8.90
C ILE A 35 0.68 0.59 -9.64
N ASP A 36 -0.60 0.93 -9.78
CA ASP A 36 -1.03 2.16 -10.46
C ASP A 36 -0.61 3.43 -9.72
N ARG A 37 -0.64 3.39 -8.38
CA ARG A 37 -0.39 4.58 -7.56
C ARG A 37 0.32 4.23 -6.26
N VAL A 38 1.24 5.10 -5.85
CA VAL A 38 1.87 5.06 -4.53
C VAL A 38 1.50 6.31 -3.76
N MET A 39 1.00 6.15 -2.54
CA MET A 39 0.65 7.25 -1.63
C MET A 39 1.51 7.17 -0.37
N VAL A 40 1.81 8.33 0.21
CA VAL A 40 2.65 8.45 1.41
C VAL A 40 1.83 8.97 2.58
N ALA A 41 1.82 8.20 3.66
CA ALA A 41 1.31 8.56 4.96
C ALA A 41 2.49 9.08 5.80
N ASP A 42 2.62 10.39 5.94
CA ASP A 42 3.65 10.98 6.80
C ASP A 42 3.07 11.18 8.21
N GLU A 43 3.65 10.56 9.23
CA GLU A 43 3.19 10.69 10.62
C GLU A 43 3.30 12.12 11.17
N ARG A 44 4.17 12.94 10.59
CA ARG A 44 4.33 14.35 10.98
C ARG A 44 3.29 15.24 10.30
N ASN A 45 2.63 14.74 9.26
CA ASN A 45 1.65 15.47 8.50
C ASN A 45 0.32 14.69 8.43
N PRO A 46 -0.61 14.93 9.38
CA PRO A 46 -1.91 14.29 9.39
C PRO A 46 -2.80 14.68 8.19
N ALA A 47 -2.43 15.73 7.44
CA ALA A 47 -3.09 16.10 6.18
C ALA A 47 -2.47 15.39 4.96
N SER A 48 -1.51 14.49 5.14
CA SER A 48 -0.93 13.72 4.04
C SER A 48 -1.94 12.73 3.47
N ALA A 49 -1.92 12.57 2.14
CA ALA A 49 -2.92 11.77 1.44
C ALA A 49 -2.94 10.30 1.90
N GLY A 50 -1.78 9.72 2.22
CA GLY A 50 -1.72 8.37 2.77
C GLY A 50 -2.28 8.27 4.19
N TRP A 51 -2.16 9.34 5.00
CA TRP A 51 -2.71 9.36 6.36
C TRP A 51 -4.24 9.45 6.33
N MET A 52 -4.80 10.28 5.44
CA MET A 52 -6.25 10.33 5.23
C MET A 52 -6.81 8.99 4.74
N VAL A 53 -6.11 8.32 3.82
CA VAL A 53 -6.50 6.98 3.33
C VAL A 53 -6.41 5.93 4.44
N ALA A 54 -5.33 5.95 5.23
CA ALA A 54 -5.14 5.09 6.39
C ALA A 54 -6.31 5.23 7.37
N GLN A 55 -6.71 6.46 7.70
CA GLN A 55 -7.88 6.70 8.55
C GLN A 55 -9.20 6.29 7.92
N HIS A 56 -9.39 6.56 6.62
CA HIS A 56 -10.61 6.18 5.92
C HIS A 56 -10.88 4.68 5.98
N TYR A 57 -9.83 3.87 5.84
CA TYR A 57 -9.91 2.41 5.91
C TYR A 57 -9.64 1.83 7.32
N GLY A 58 -9.41 2.67 8.33
CA GLY A 58 -9.12 2.23 9.70
C GLY A 58 -7.82 1.44 9.85
N VAL A 59 -6.83 1.67 8.98
CA VAL A 59 -5.54 0.98 8.97
C VAL A 59 -4.48 1.84 9.63
N ASP A 60 -3.95 1.40 10.77
CA ASP A 60 -2.86 2.11 11.46
C ASP A 60 -1.46 1.67 10.99
N THR A 61 -1.38 0.46 10.41
CA THR A 61 -0.13 -0.18 10.02
C THR A 61 0.18 -0.01 8.54
N ALA A 62 1.46 0.19 8.22
CA ALA A 62 1.93 0.33 6.85
C ALA A 62 3.15 -0.56 6.60
N PRO A 63 3.41 -0.98 5.35
CA PRO A 63 2.64 -0.68 4.13
C PRO A 63 1.31 -1.44 4.06
N PHE A 64 0.35 -0.91 3.31
CA PHE A 64 -0.88 -1.60 2.94
C PHE A 64 -1.29 -1.25 1.50
N PHE A 65 -2.19 -2.04 0.94
CA PHE A 65 -2.65 -1.92 -0.44
C PHE A 65 -4.15 -1.71 -0.48
N VAL A 66 -4.59 -0.82 -1.35
CA VAL A 66 -6.01 -0.63 -1.67
C VAL A 66 -6.21 -1.04 -3.10
N VAL A 67 -7.02 -2.06 -3.31
CA VAL A 67 -7.36 -2.61 -4.62
C VAL A 67 -8.78 -2.22 -4.94
N ARG A 68 -8.94 -1.43 -5.99
CA ARG A 68 -10.25 -1.05 -6.52
C ARG A 68 -10.55 -1.86 -7.76
N HIS A 69 -11.60 -2.65 -7.72
CA HIS A 69 -12.08 -3.44 -8.84
C HIS A 69 -12.96 -2.59 -9.75
N ASP A 70 -13.18 -3.05 -10.99
CA ASP A 70 -13.96 -2.31 -11.99
C ASP A 70 -15.47 -2.31 -11.68
N ASP A 71 -15.95 -3.23 -10.83
CA ASP A 71 -17.31 -3.24 -10.30
C ASP A 71 -17.54 -2.19 -9.19
N GLY A 72 -16.50 -1.45 -8.82
CA GLY A 72 -16.53 -0.43 -7.77
C GLY A 72 -16.24 -0.98 -6.37
N SER A 73 -16.02 -2.29 -6.21
CA SER A 73 -15.62 -2.86 -4.94
C SER A 73 -14.19 -2.47 -4.58
N GLU A 74 -13.94 -2.26 -3.29
CA GLU A 74 -12.64 -1.89 -2.74
C GLU A 74 -12.21 -2.88 -1.67
N GLN A 75 -10.98 -3.38 -1.78
CA GLN A 75 -10.41 -4.31 -0.83
C GLN A 75 -9.07 -3.79 -0.32
N VAL A 76 -8.88 -3.91 0.99
CA VAL A 76 -7.69 -3.42 1.68
C VAL A 76 -6.88 -4.59 2.17
N TYR A 77 -5.62 -4.64 1.74
CA TYR A 77 -4.68 -5.68 2.12
C TYR A 77 -3.56 -5.10 2.97
N THR A 78 -3.51 -5.50 4.23
CA THR A 78 -2.42 -5.13 5.15
C THR A 78 -1.29 -6.17 5.16
N VAL A 79 -1.55 -7.36 4.61
CA VAL A 79 -0.60 -8.47 4.53
C VAL A 79 -0.13 -8.61 3.07
N PHE A 80 1.17 -8.37 2.83
CA PHE A 80 1.74 -8.43 1.48
C PHE A 80 1.56 -9.80 0.81
N HIS A 81 1.70 -10.89 1.56
CA HIS A 81 1.57 -12.25 1.01
C HIS A 81 0.13 -12.54 0.54
N GLU A 82 -0.87 -12.06 1.28
CA GLU A 82 -2.27 -12.20 0.89
C GLU A 82 -2.57 -11.37 -0.37
N PHE A 83 -2.09 -10.12 -0.42
CA PHE A 83 -2.18 -9.28 -1.61
C PHE A 83 -1.50 -9.93 -2.83
N LEU A 84 -0.28 -10.46 -2.65
CA LEU A 84 0.46 -11.13 -3.71
C LEU A 84 -0.36 -12.30 -4.26
N HIS A 85 -0.78 -13.23 -3.41
CA HIS A 85 -1.52 -14.41 -3.85
C HIS A 85 -2.90 -14.10 -4.44
N GLN A 86 -3.67 -13.19 -3.82
CA GLN A 86 -5.06 -12.94 -4.22
C GLN A 86 -5.20 -11.94 -5.37
N VAL A 87 -4.22 -11.07 -5.58
CA VAL A 87 -4.32 -9.97 -6.55
C VAL A 87 -3.28 -10.11 -7.64
N LEU A 88 -2.04 -10.42 -7.27
CA LEU A 88 -0.94 -10.49 -8.22
C LEU A 88 -0.80 -11.87 -8.87
N GLU A 89 -0.99 -12.95 -8.12
CA GLU A 89 -0.85 -14.34 -8.60
C GLU A 89 -2.18 -15.04 -8.85
N ALA A 90 -3.32 -14.42 -8.49
CA ALA A 90 -4.64 -14.91 -8.86
C ALA A 90 -4.85 -14.73 -10.38
N GLN A 91 -4.34 -15.69 -11.15
CA GLN A 91 -4.57 -15.88 -12.58
C GLN A 91 -5.06 -17.30 -12.85
#